data_AF-A0A1L7X292-F1
#
_entry.id   AF-A0A1L7X292-F1
#
_cell.length_a   1.000
_cell.length_b   1.000
_cell.length_c   1.000
_cell.angle_alpha   90.00
_cell.angle_beta   90.00
_cell.angle_gamma   90.00
#
_symmetry.space_group_name_H-M   'P 1'
#
loop_
_entity.id
_entity.type
_entity.pdbx_description
1 polymer ?
#
loop_
_entity_poly.entity_id
_entity_poly.type
_entity_poly.pdbx_seq_one_letter_code
_entity_poly.pdbx_strand_id
1 'polypeptide(L)'
;MWNRNPMSPPPNPYYSPSRSTRILCIAGFIASWLLVIFCIYFGAVHSRSPNLFIYLDEPIYVDLVILAQNIIITICNESLGFIHSTSLKWALQREGRLDFNSNLRVFSRSRIFGPNAWYSVAVVLFGMISAYAASSLTLIPFFNDEEGPHKVGFRISGSAFMGLGIVMALQASIATWALFSPSKIPTWSSDFLDTAAAATLLDPELKSRPSQTIPEVPPPNRQPSAYSGNKEIRHTIWALWFCVLLSLIWFLSLLALIIHSENASSSQHHGITSRKTNQQSSYPGEIPKTRYPLTSSFCSVLMAWRFKGEMPVAFGRLQIFVDEIQVWLEKGERLIWWLRDIEGAEVSALADRDSGITLLNGSEVYEKLKDAVTVWVRDVPEDSATPGPPEESQSTHTVAYFHANWSPQHWLL
;
A
#
# COMPACT_ATOMS: atom_id res chain seq x y z
N MET A 1 -38.41 19.76 48.87
CA MET A 1 -38.56 18.82 47.75
C MET A 1 -37.32 18.92 46.87
N TRP A 2 -36.38 17.98 47.00
CA TRP A 2 -35.19 17.93 46.15
C TRP A 2 -35.54 17.16 44.87
N ASN A 3 -35.60 17.88 43.76
CA ASN A 3 -35.82 17.34 42.44
C ASN A 3 -34.56 16.55 42.03
N ARG A 4 -34.53 15.24 42.32
CA ARG A 4 -33.47 14.36 41.82
C ARG A 4 -33.67 14.24 40.32
N ASN A 5 -32.95 15.05 39.54
CA ASN A 5 -32.75 14.77 38.13
C ASN A 5 -32.32 13.30 38.03
N PRO A 6 -32.97 12.48 37.18
CA PRO A 6 -32.55 11.10 36.99
C PRO A 6 -31.09 11.13 36.57
N MET A 7 -30.21 10.62 37.45
CA MET A 7 -28.81 10.43 37.12
C MET A 7 -28.79 9.66 35.82
N SER A 8 -28.19 10.26 34.79
CA SER A 8 -27.83 9.54 33.58
C SER A 8 -27.13 8.26 34.03
N PRO A 9 -27.58 7.07 33.57
CA PRO A 9 -26.97 5.82 33.97
C PRO A 9 -25.46 5.93 33.76
N PRO A 10 -24.64 5.46 34.71
CA PRO A 10 -23.19 5.56 34.60
C PRO A 10 -22.77 5.02 33.23
N PRO A 11 -21.85 5.69 32.51
CA PRO A 11 -21.37 5.20 31.23
C PRO A 11 -20.94 3.75 31.42
N ASN A 12 -21.57 2.85 30.67
CA ASN A 12 -21.47 1.41 30.87
C ASN A 12 -19.98 1.03 30.84
N PRO A 13 -19.36 0.68 31.99
CA PRO A 13 -17.91 0.80 32.18
C PRO A 13 -17.08 -0.27 31.47
N TYR A 14 -17.68 -1.07 30.59
CA TYR A 14 -17.11 -2.35 30.17
C TYR A 14 -16.39 -2.33 28.83
N TYR A 15 -16.65 -1.37 27.93
CA TYR A 15 -15.92 -1.29 26.65
C TYR A 15 -15.95 0.09 26.01
N SER A 16 -14.90 0.42 25.26
CA SER A 16 -14.82 1.66 24.48
C SER A 16 -15.62 1.52 23.16
N PRO A 17 -16.54 2.46 22.84
CA PRO A 17 -17.23 2.45 21.56
C PRO A 17 -16.33 2.84 20.37
N SER A 18 -15.07 3.28 20.62
CA SER A 18 -14.09 3.71 19.62
C SER A 18 -14.63 4.74 18.62
N ARG A 19 -15.13 5.87 19.14
CA ARG A 19 -15.72 6.96 18.35
C ARG A 19 -14.77 7.48 17.27
N SER A 20 -13.48 7.61 17.57
CA SER A 20 -12.49 8.11 16.62
C SER A 20 -12.36 7.21 15.39
N THR A 21 -12.26 5.89 15.59
CA THR A 21 -12.22 4.90 14.49
C THR A 21 -13.49 4.98 13.65
N ARG A 22 -14.66 5.09 14.29
CA ARG A 22 -15.93 5.26 13.57
C ARG A 22 -15.94 6.52 12.72
N ILE A 23 -15.50 7.67 13.26
CA ILE A 23 -15.46 8.93 12.52
C ILE A 23 -14.49 8.82 11.33
N LEU A 24 -13.30 8.25 11.54
CA LEU A 24 -12.31 8.05 10.49
C LEU A 24 -12.85 7.16 9.36
N CYS A 25 -13.51 6.04 9.69
CA CYS A 25 -14.11 5.16 8.70
C CYS A 25 -15.25 5.83 7.93
N ILE A 26 -16.10 6.62 8.60
CA ILE A 26 -17.18 7.37 7.94
C ILE A 26 -16.60 8.45 7.03
N ALA A 27 -15.55 9.16 7.46
CA ALA A 27 -14.86 10.13 6.64
C ALA A 27 -14.24 9.48 5.39
N GLY A 28 -13.54 8.35 5.56
CA GLY A 28 -12.99 7.58 4.44
C GLY A 28 -14.06 7.01 3.50
N PHE A 29 -15.22 6.62 4.02
CA PHE A 29 -16.37 6.21 3.23
C PHE A 29 -16.95 7.35 2.39
N ILE A 30 -17.12 8.55 2.96
CA ILE A 30 -17.57 9.73 2.22
C ILE A 30 -16.55 10.09 1.13
N ALA A 31 -15.26 10.12 1.48
CA ALA A 31 -14.18 10.35 0.53
C ALA A 31 -14.18 9.33 -0.62
N SER A 32 -14.48 8.06 -0.33
CA SER A 32 -14.60 7.01 -1.35
C SER A 32 -15.73 7.27 -2.34
N TRP A 33 -16.90 7.72 -1.88
CA TRP A 33 -18.00 8.08 -2.79
C TRP A 33 -17.68 9.30 -3.66
N LEU A 34 -17.01 10.30 -3.09
CA LEU A 34 -16.54 11.46 -3.86
C LEU A 34 -15.53 11.03 -4.93
N LEU A 35 -14.59 10.15 -4.57
CA LEU A 35 -13.63 9.57 -5.51
C LEU A 35 -14.32 8.76 -6.61
N VAL A 36 -15.35 7.98 -6.29
CA VAL A 36 -16.17 7.25 -7.27
C VAL A 36 -16.80 8.20 -8.29
N ILE A 37 -17.47 9.26 -7.81
CA ILE A 37 -18.10 10.26 -8.69
C ILE A 37 -17.04 10.93 -9.57
N PHE A 38 -15.91 11.32 -8.99
CA PHE A 38 -14.79 11.91 -9.71
C PHE A 38 -14.27 10.96 -10.79
N CYS A 39 -13.93 9.71 -10.46
CA CYS A 39 -13.38 8.74 -11.41
C CYS A 39 -14.35 8.42 -12.55
N ILE A 40 -15.65 8.25 -12.26
CA ILE A 40 -16.66 7.98 -13.29
C ILE A 40 -16.84 9.19 -14.20
N TYR A 41 -17.00 10.39 -13.64
CA TYR A 41 -17.16 11.62 -14.43
C TYR A 41 -15.93 11.91 -15.27
N PHE A 42 -14.76 11.92 -14.65
CA PHE A 42 -13.49 12.19 -15.30
C PHE A 42 -13.18 11.14 -16.37
N GLY A 43 -13.39 9.85 -16.05
CA GLY A 43 -13.24 8.75 -17.00
C GLY A 43 -14.20 8.85 -18.18
N ALA A 44 -15.49 9.20 -17.95
CA ALA A 44 -16.47 9.37 -19.02
C ALA A 44 -16.10 10.51 -19.98
N VAL A 45 -15.69 11.66 -19.44
CA VAL A 45 -15.24 12.82 -20.25
C VAL A 45 -14.02 12.45 -21.09
N HIS A 46 -13.01 11.82 -20.49
CA HIS A 46 -11.75 11.51 -21.16
C HIS A 46 -11.78 10.22 -21.99
N SER A 47 -12.77 9.34 -21.82
CA SER A 47 -12.93 8.15 -22.66
C SER A 47 -13.18 8.48 -24.13
N ARG A 48 -13.72 9.68 -24.40
CA ARG A 48 -13.98 10.20 -25.75
C ARG A 48 -12.75 10.87 -26.38
N SER A 49 -11.78 11.27 -25.55
CA SER A 49 -10.58 11.98 -25.99
C SER A 49 -9.39 11.03 -25.84
N PRO A 50 -8.89 10.39 -26.92
CA PRO A 50 -7.98 9.26 -26.81
C PRO A 50 -6.61 9.56 -26.17
N ASN A 51 -6.28 10.83 -25.95
CA ASN A 51 -4.91 11.28 -25.69
C ASN A 51 -4.86 12.54 -24.82
N LEU A 52 -5.18 12.43 -23.52
CA LEU A 52 -4.78 13.45 -22.55
C LEU A 52 -3.36 13.14 -22.07
N PHE A 53 -2.42 13.96 -22.54
CA PHE A 53 -1.04 13.95 -22.09
C PHE A 53 -0.82 15.12 -21.13
N ILE A 54 -0.28 14.83 -19.96
CA ILE A 54 0.18 15.86 -19.02
C ILE A 54 1.69 15.77 -19.00
N TYR A 55 2.33 16.87 -19.40
CA TYR A 55 3.78 17.04 -19.34
C TYR A 55 4.13 17.67 -18.01
N LEU A 56 5.18 17.15 -17.38
CA LEU A 56 5.76 17.65 -16.15
C LEU A 56 7.24 17.93 -16.41
N ASP A 57 7.74 19.03 -15.89
CA ASP A 57 9.12 19.45 -16.15
C ASP A 57 10.14 18.48 -15.53
N GLU A 58 9.75 17.82 -14.42
CA GLU A 58 10.63 16.93 -13.67
C GLU A 58 10.01 15.52 -13.49
N PRO A 59 10.80 14.44 -13.65
CA PRO A 59 10.32 13.06 -13.49
C PRO A 59 9.79 12.77 -12.08
N ILE A 60 10.34 13.46 -11.07
CA ILE A 60 9.93 13.28 -9.67
C ILE A 60 8.44 13.56 -9.45
N TYR A 61 7.86 14.49 -10.20
CA TYR A 61 6.44 14.81 -10.08
C TYR A 61 5.55 13.68 -10.60
N VAL A 62 5.99 12.94 -11.62
CA VAL A 62 5.25 11.79 -12.16
C VAL A 62 5.13 10.72 -11.08
N ASP A 63 6.26 10.37 -10.45
CA ASP A 63 6.31 9.35 -9.40
C ASP A 63 5.50 9.79 -8.16
N LEU A 64 5.57 11.06 -7.77
CA LEU A 64 4.78 11.60 -6.66
C LEU A 64 3.27 11.54 -6.92
N VAL A 65 2.82 11.83 -8.15
CA VAL A 65 1.39 11.75 -8.51
C VAL A 65 0.91 10.30 -8.48
N ILE A 66 1.71 9.36 -9.00
CA ILE A 66 1.39 7.92 -8.96
C ILE A 66 1.34 7.43 -7.50
N LEU A 67 2.31 7.83 -6.67
CA LEU A 67 2.35 7.50 -5.25
C LEU A 67 1.13 8.07 -4.53
N ALA A 68 0.79 9.35 -4.74
CA ALA A 68 -0.36 10.00 -4.12
C ALA A 68 -1.67 9.31 -4.52
N GLN A 69 -1.83 8.94 -5.79
CA GLN A 69 -3.00 8.18 -6.24
C GLN A 69 -3.11 6.84 -5.49
N ASN A 70 -2.01 6.08 -5.39
CA ASN A 70 -2.00 4.79 -4.72
C ASN A 70 -2.29 4.91 -3.21
N ILE A 71 -1.81 5.96 -2.55
CA ILE A 71 -2.14 6.27 -1.15
C ILE A 71 -3.65 6.52 -1.00
N ILE A 72 -4.23 7.38 -1.84
CA ILE A 72 -5.65 7.72 -1.80
C ILE A 72 -6.51 6.47 -1.99
N ILE A 73 -6.21 5.66 -3.00
CA ILE A 73 -6.94 4.42 -3.30
C ILE A 73 -6.80 3.42 -2.15
N THR A 74 -5.62 3.32 -1.54
CA THR A 74 -5.39 2.44 -0.40
C THR A 74 -6.21 2.87 0.82
N ILE A 75 -6.20 4.15 1.18
CA ILE A 75 -6.99 4.69 2.30
C ILE A 75 -8.49 4.43 2.07
N CYS A 76 -8.98 4.63 0.84
CA CYS A 76 -10.38 4.37 0.50
C CYS A 76 -10.71 2.87 0.62
N ASN A 77 -9.89 1.99 0.03
CA ASN A 77 -10.06 0.54 0.10
C ASN A 77 -10.03 0.01 1.53
N GLU A 78 -9.12 0.51 2.37
CA GLU A 78 -9.04 0.14 3.78
C GLU A 78 -10.27 0.60 4.56
N SER A 79 -10.75 1.82 4.32
CA SER A 79 -11.94 2.36 4.99
C SER A 79 -13.21 1.56 4.65
N LEU A 80 -13.46 1.34 3.35
CA LEU A 80 -14.57 0.52 2.85
C LEU A 80 -14.46 -0.91 3.37
N GLY A 81 -13.23 -1.43 3.38
CA GLY A 81 -12.97 -2.74 3.88
C GLY A 81 -13.26 -2.87 5.37
N PHE A 82 -12.79 -1.94 6.19
CA PHE A 82 -12.99 -1.94 7.63
C PHE A 82 -14.48 -1.93 7.98
N ILE A 83 -15.27 -1.10 7.32
CA ILE A 83 -16.73 -1.04 7.49
C ILE A 83 -17.37 -2.41 7.22
N HIS A 84 -17.03 -3.02 6.08
CA HIS A 84 -17.53 -4.34 5.72
C HIS A 84 -17.10 -5.42 6.74
N SER A 85 -15.83 -5.39 7.18
CA SER A 85 -15.30 -6.30 8.20
C SER A 85 -16.03 -6.20 9.53
N THR A 86 -16.22 -4.97 10.03
CA THR A 86 -16.89 -4.72 11.30
C THR A 86 -18.36 -5.13 11.20
N SER A 87 -19.02 -4.88 10.07
CA SER A 87 -20.40 -5.38 9.85
C SER A 87 -20.46 -6.91 9.86
N LEU A 88 -19.55 -7.58 9.15
CA LEU A 88 -19.46 -9.05 9.12
C LEU A 88 -19.19 -9.63 10.52
N LYS A 89 -18.27 -9.03 11.28
CA LYS A 89 -17.96 -9.42 12.67
C LYS A 89 -19.23 -9.47 13.53
N TRP A 90 -20.03 -8.41 13.49
CA TRP A 90 -21.25 -8.34 14.29
C TRP A 90 -22.40 -9.17 13.73
N ALA A 91 -22.43 -9.43 12.42
CA ALA A 91 -23.36 -10.40 11.84
C ALA A 91 -23.05 -11.84 12.31
N LEU A 92 -21.78 -12.24 12.31
CA LEU A 92 -21.34 -13.56 12.77
C LEU A 92 -21.56 -13.76 14.27
N GLN A 93 -21.35 -12.69 15.08
CA GLN A 93 -21.64 -12.74 16.51
C GLN A 93 -23.09 -13.10 16.78
N ARG A 94 -24.03 -12.50 16.04
CA ARG A 94 -25.46 -12.77 16.21
C ARG A 94 -25.90 -14.13 15.70
N GLU A 95 -25.12 -14.72 14.79
CA GLU A 95 -25.32 -16.10 14.38
C GLU A 95 -24.78 -17.10 15.42
N GLY A 96 -24.11 -16.64 16.49
CA GLY A 96 -23.43 -17.50 17.45
C GLY A 96 -22.24 -18.26 16.83
N ARG A 97 -21.70 -17.74 15.73
CA ARG A 97 -20.62 -18.36 14.92
C ARG A 97 -19.32 -17.57 14.95
N LEU A 98 -19.21 -16.57 15.83
CA LEU A 98 -17.98 -15.84 16.02
C LEU A 98 -17.01 -16.71 16.86
N ASP A 99 -16.36 -17.66 16.21
CA ASP A 99 -15.25 -18.39 16.82
C ASP A 99 -14.04 -17.44 16.97
N PHE A 100 -13.44 -17.44 18.16
CA PHE A 100 -12.39 -16.51 18.63
C PHE A 100 -11.54 -15.88 17.53
N ASN A 101 -11.68 -14.54 17.41
CA ASN A 101 -10.83 -13.58 16.70
C ASN A 101 -10.16 -14.07 15.40
N SER A 102 -10.87 -14.86 14.61
CA SER A 102 -10.36 -15.32 13.33
C SER A 102 -10.55 -14.19 12.34
N ASN A 103 -9.51 -13.37 12.13
CA ASN A 103 -9.44 -12.34 11.07
C ASN A 103 -9.50 -12.92 9.64
N LEU A 104 -10.14 -14.08 9.45
CA LEU A 104 -10.36 -14.72 8.16
C LEU A 104 -11.56 -14.11 7.44
N ARG A 105 -11.50 -12.80 7.29
CA ARG A 105 -12.52 -11.94 6.67
C ARG A 105 -12.91 -12.38 5.25
N VAL A 106 -12.03 -13.11 4.55
CA VAL A 106 -12.21 -13.49 3.15
C VAL A 106 -13.14 -14.70 2.98
N PHE A 107 -13.28 -15.57 3.99
CA PHE A 107 -14.04 -16.83 3.84
C PHE A 107 -15.18 -17.00 4.85
N SER A 108 -15.26 -16.13 5.86
CA SER A 108 -16.40 -16.14 6.77
C SER A 108 -17.64 -15.55 6.09
N ARG A 109 -18.73 -16.33 6.09
CA ARG A 109 -20.03 -15.92 5.52
C ARG A 109 -21.12 -15.89 6.59
N SER A 110 -21.90 -14.82 6.57
CA SER A 110 -23.21 -14.79 7.24
C SER A 110 -24.24 -15.49 6.36
N ARG A 111 -25.09 -16.32 6.96
CA ARG A 111 -26.23 -16.95 6.26
C ARG A 111 -27.46 -16.04 6.26
N ILE A 112 -27.53 -15.11 7.21
CA ILE A 112 -28.73 -14.32 7.48
C ILE A 112 -28.62 -12.90 6.88
N PHE A 113 -27.43 -12.31 6.88
CA PHE A 113 -27.22 -10.93 6.44
C PHE A 113 -26.68 -10.87 5.01
N GLY A 114 -27.52 -10.42 4.06
CA GLY A 114 -27.17 -10.24 2.64
C GLY A 114 -25.87 -9.46 2.35
N PRO A 115 -25.59 -8.31 2.99
CA PRO A 115 -24.34 -7.58 2.79
C PRO A 115 -23.08 -8.39 3.14
N ASN A 116 -23.25 -9.43 3.97
CA ASN A 116 -22.20 -10.27 4.52
C ASN A 116 -22.30 -11.71 4.00
N ALA A 117 -23.09 -11.93 2.95
CA ALA A 117 -23.16 -13.19 2.23
C ALA A 117 -21.87 -13.41 1.42
N TRP A 118 -21.62 -14.66 1.06
CA TRP A 118 -20.40 -15.06 0.34
C TRP A 118 -20.19 -14.29 -0.98
N TYR A 119 -21.27 -13.92 -1.68
CA TYR A 119 -21.18 -13.17 -2.93
C TYR A 119 -20.70 -11.73 -2.69
N SER A 120 -21.16 -11.07 -1.62
CA SER A 120 -20.74 -9.72 -1.26
C SER A 120 -19.26 -9.69 -0.88
N VAL A 121 -18.82 -10.70 -0.10
CA VAL A 121 -17.40 -10.88 0.25
C VAL A 121 -16.55 -11.09 -1.02
N ALA A 122 -17.02 -11.93 -1.95
CA ALA A 122 -16.34 -12.17 -3.22
C ALA A 122 -16.26 -10.90 -4.08
N VAL A 123 -17.33 -10.10 -4.16
CA VAL A 123 -17.35 -8.82 -4.88
C VAL A 123 -16.40 -7.80 -4.26
N VAL A 124 -16.35 -7.69 -2.92
CA VAL A 124 -15.41 -6.78 -2.24
C VAL A 124 -13.97 -7.20 -2.50
N LEU A 125 -13.66 -8.50 -2.45
CA LEU A 125 -12.34 -9.04 -2.74
C LEU A 125 -11.93 -8.79 -4.18
N PHE A 126 -12.78 -9.18 -5.14
CA PHE A 126 -12.56 -8.97 -6.56
C PHE A 126 -12.40 -7.48 -6.88
N GLY A 127 -13.24 -6.64 -6.25
CA GLY A 127 -13.17 -5.21 -6.40
C GLY A 127 -11.85 -4.64 -5.88
N MET A 128 -11.33 -5.14 -4.77
CA MET A 128 -10.04 -4.67 -4.25
C MET A 128 -8.91 -4.98 -5.23
N ILE A 129 -8.85 -6.21 -5.76
CA ILE A 129 -7.86 -6.62 -6.75
C ILE A 129 -7.98 -5.77 -8.02
N SER A 130 -9.22 -5.60 -8.50
CA SER A 130 -9.51 -4.84 -9.73
C SER A 130 -9.22 -3.36 -9.56
N ALA A 131 -9.42 -2.78 -8.38
CA ALA A 131 -9.10 -1.38 -8.10
C ALA A 131 -7.59 -1.14 -8.17
N TYR A 132 -6.77 -2.03 -7.60
CA TYR A 132 -5.31 -1.93 -7.72
C TYR A 132 -4.84 -2.14 -9.16
N ALA A 133 -5.40 -3.11 -9.88
CA ALA A 133 -5.07 -3.33 -11.29
C ALA A 133 -5.46 -2.12 -12.16
N ALA A 134 -6.65 -1.55 -11.96
CA ALA A 134 -7.10 -0.36 -12.68
C ALA A 134 -6.27 0.88 -12.33
N SER A 135 -5.87 1.04 -11.06
CA SER A 135 -4.99 2.13 -10.60
C SER A 135 -3.69 2.20 -11.40
N SER A 136 -3.04 1.07 -11.63
CA SER A 136 -1.79 1.01 -12.41
C SER A 136 -1.98 1.37 -13.89
N LEU A 137 -3.22 1.34 -14.39
CA LEU A 137 -3.54 1.66 -15.78
C LEU A 137 -4.07 3.09 -15.96
N THR A 138 -4.42 3.81 -14.88
CA THR A 138 -4.94 5.18 -15.00
C THR A 138 -3.88 6.18 -15.43
N LEU A 139 -2.65 6.02 -14.92
CA LEU A 139 -1.50 6.89 -15.17
C LEU A 139 -0.37 6.05 -15.76
N ILE A 140 -0.17 6.13 -17.07
CA ILE A 140 0.90 5.41 -17.75
C ILE A 140 2.03 6.40 -18.01
N PRO A 141 3.22 6.25 -17.38
CA PRO A 141 4.34 7.14 -17.64
C PRO A 141 4.76 7.04 -19.12
N PHE A 142 5.11 8.18 -19.70
CA PHE A 142 5.55 8.30 -21.09
C PHE A 142 6.76 9.24 -21.18
N PHE A 143 7.71 8.89 -22.03
CA PHE A 143 8.92 9.66 -22.30
C PHE A 143 8.88 10.07 -23.78
N ASN A 144 8.91 11.38 -24.04
CA ASN A 144 8.91 11.89 -25.41
C ASN A 144 10.32 12.31 -25.82
N ASP A 145 11.05 11.43 -26.50
CA ASP A 145 12.42 11.72 -26.94
C ASP A 145 12.46 12.72 -28.11
N GLU A 146 11.34 12.93 -28.83
CA GLU A 146 11.30 13.78 -30.03
C GLU A 146 11.25 15.29 -29.72
N GLU A 147 10.72 15.68 -28.56
CA GLU A 147 10.55 17.09 -28.18
C GLU A 147 11.71 17.67 -27.34
N GLY A 148 12.80 16.90 -27.21
CA GLY A 148 13.99 17.27 -26.46
C GLY A 148 14.21 16.41 -25.22
N PRO A 149 15.45 16.37 -24.69
CA PRO A 149 15.94 15.32 -23.78
C PRO A 149 15.28 15.21 -22.39
N HIS A 150 14.22 15.97 -22.07
CA HIS A 150 13.73 16.08 -20.69
C HIS A 150 12.20 16.15 -20.51
N LYS A 151 11.38 16.02 -21.56
CA LYS A 151 9.91 16.05 -21.35
C LYS A 151 9.40 14.70 -20.88
N VAL A 152 9.23 14.57 -19.57
CA VAL A 152 8.59 13.43 -18.93
C VAL A 152 7.13 13.75 -18.69
N GLY A 153 6.25 12.76 -18.86
CA GLY A 153 4.83 12.96 -18.61
C GLY A 153 4.13 11.66 -18.30
N PHE A 154 2.81 11.75 -18.14
CA PHE A 154 1.96 10.57 -18.08
C PHE A 154 0.76 10.73 -19.00
N ARG A 155 0.39 9.60 -19.61
CA ARG A 155 -0.83 9.44 -20.36
C ARG A 155 -1.93 9.01 -19.40
N ILE A 156 -3.02 9.77 -19.42
CA ILE A 156 -4.22 9.44 -18.66
C ILE A 156 -5.10 8.49 -19.48
N SER A 157 -5.41 7.32 -18.92
CA SER A 157 -6.38 6.39 -19.51
C SER A 157 -7.77 6.62 -18.95
N GLY A 158 -8.65 7.26 -19.74
CA GLY A 158 -10.03 7.52 -19.35
C GLY A 158 -10.84 6.25 -19.07
N SER A 159 -10.59 5.17 -19.82
CA SER A 159 -11.25 3.87 -19.60
C SER A 159 -10.82 3.21 -18.30
N ALA A 160 -9.53 3.32 -17.93
CA ALA A 160 -9.04 2.81 -16.65
C ALA A 160 -9.65 3.60 -15.47
N PHE A 161 -9.76 4.93 -15.58
CA PHE A 161 -10.45 5.76 -14.57
C PHE A 161 -11.92 5.36 -14.40
N MET A 162 -12.62 5.12 -15.52
CA MET A 162 -14.00 4.66 -15.49
C MET A 162 -14.12 3.28 -14.83
N GLY A 163 -13.23 2.34 -15.18
CA GLY A 163 -13.16 1.01 -14.57
C GLY A 163 -12.89 1.06 -13.06
N LEU A 164 -11.92 1.87 -12.64
CA LEU A 164 -11.61 2.13 -11.23
C LEU A 164 -12.84 2.67 -10.50
N GLY A 165 -13.52 3.65 -11.08
CA GLY A 165 -14.75 4.23 -10.53
C GLY A 165 -15.87 3.21 -10.34
N ILE A 166 -16.14 2.37 -11.34
CA ILE A 166 -17.17 1.31 -11.29
C ILE A 166 -16.86 0.30 -10.17
N VAL A 167 -15.61 -0.15 -10.10
CA VAL A 167 -15.19 -1.13 -9.10
C VAL A 167 -15.30 -0.56 -7.68
N MET A 168 -14.81 0.66 -7.47
CA MET A 168 -14.94 1.36 -6.19
C MET A 168 -16.41 1.61 -5.84
N ALA A 169 -17.27 1.89 -6.82
CA ALA A 169 -18.71 2.06 -6.61
C ALA A 169 -19.37 0.78 -6.09
N LEU A 170 -18.98 -0.39 -6.62
CA LEU A 170 -19.48 -1.68 -6.13
C LEU A 170 -19.06 -1.92 -4.67
N GLN A 171 -17.81 -1.67 -4.32
CA GLN A 171 -17.32 -1.80 -2.94
C GLN A 171 -18.01 -0.80 -2.00
N ALA A 172 -18.14 0.46 -2.42
CA ALA A 172 -18.81 1.51 -1.66
C ALA A 172 -20.30 1.20 -1.47
N SER A 173 -20.96 0.61 -2.46
CA SER A 173 -22.35 0.17 -2.38
C SER A 173 -22.54 -0.96 -1.35
N ILE A 174 -21.64 -1.94 -1.32
CA ILE A 174 -21.67 -3.01 -0.31
C ILE A 174 -21.41 -2.45 1.09
N ALA A 175 -20.44 -1.54 1.24
CA ALA A 175 -20.18 -0.85 2.51
C ALA A 175 -21.39 -0.01 2.95
N THR A 176 -22.05 0.67 2.02
CA THR A 176 -23.30 1.41 2.25
C THR A 176 -24.39 0.48 2.76
N TRP A 177 -24.62 -0.64 2.06
CA TRP A 177 -25.60 -1.63 2.47
C TRP A 177 -25.29 -2.23 3.85
N ALA A 178 -24.02 -2.47 4.15
CA ALA A 178 -23.56 -2.93 5.44
C ALA A 178 -23.76 -1.91 6.58
N LEU A 179 -23.59 -0.61 6.30
CA LEU A 179 -23.81 0.49 7.26
C LEU A 179 -25.29 0.74 7.55
N PHE A 180 -26.14 0.72 6.51
CA PHE A 180 -27.58 0.96 6.63
C PHE A 180 -28.37 -0.28 7.02
N SER A 181 -27.73 -1.45 7.07
CA SER A 181 -28.34 -2.66 7.60
C SER A 181 -28.84 -2.40 9.03
N PRO A 182 -30.03 -2.91 9.42
CA PRO A 182 -30.62 -2.72 10.76
C PRO A 182 -29.74 -3.21 11.92
N SER A 183 -28.66 -3.91 11.58
CA SER A 183 -27.65 -4.37 12.50
C SER A 183 -26.89 -3.21 13.17
N LYS A 184 -27.31 -2.84 14.38
CA LYS A 184 -26.55 -1.96 15.27
C LYS A 184 -25.15 -2.55 15.57
N ILE A 185 -24.11 -1.85 15.11
CA ILE A 185 -22.70 -2.16 15.42
C ILE A 185 -22.41 -1.59 16.82
N PRO A 186 -22.18 -2.43 17.85
CA PRO A 186 -22.00 -1.98 19.24
C PRO A 186 -20.66 -1.28 19.47
N THR A 187 -19.57 -1.75 18.84
CA THR A 187 -18.25 -1.12 18.90
C THR A 187 -17.52 -1.22 17.55
N TRP A 188 -16.73 -0.19 17.28
CA TRP A 188 -15.81 -0.08 16.15
C TRP A 188 -14.35 -0.35 16.57
N SER A 189 -14.14 -0.77 17.82
CA SER A 189 -12.82 -1.13 18.33
C SER A 189 -12.31 -2.39 17.62
N SER A 190 -11.02 -2.36 17.27
CA SER A 190 -10.25 -3.53 16.84
C SER A 190 -9.72 -4.32 18.03
N ASP A 191 -9.83 -3.79 19.25
CA ASP A 191 -9.42 -4.50 20.45
C ASP A 191 -10.32 -5.72 20.69
N PHE A 192 -9.68 -6.84 21.00
CA PHE A 192 -10.33 -8.11 21.31
C PHE A 192 -11.08 -8.03 22.63
N LEU A 193 -10.55 -7.29 23.63
CA LEU A 193 -11.20 -7.13 24.93
C LEU A 193 -12.49 -6.32 24.80
N ASP A 194 -12.44 -5.18 24.11
CA ASP A 194 -13.64 -4.38 23.81
C ASP A 194 -14.67 -5.18 23.01
N THR A 195 -14.22 -5.96 22.03
CA THR A 195 -15.12 -6.81 21.22
C THR A 195 -15.77 -7.90 22.07
N ALA A 196 -15.02 -8.57 22.94
CA ALA A 196 -15.54 -9.60 23.83
C ALA A 196 -16.50 -9.02 24.88
N ALA A 197 -16.18 -7.87 25.46
CA ALA A 197 -17.05 -7.16 26.39
C ALA A 197 -18.35 -6.70 25.70
N ALA A 198 -18.27 -6.17 24.49
CA ALA A 198 -19.46 -5.82 23.72
C ALA A 198 -20.30 -7.05 23.30
N ALA A 199 -19.65 -8.17 22.97
CA ALA A 199 -20.32 -9.42 22.61
C ALA A 199 -21.08 -10.02 23.80
N THR A 200 -20.48 -10.05 24.99
CA THR A 200 -21.12 -10.56 26.22
C THR A 200 -22.30 -9.70 26.69
N LEU A 201 -22.31 -8.41 26.34
CA LEU A 201 -23.44 -7.52 26.63
C LEU A 201 -24.60 -7.69 25.65
N LEU A 202 -24.32 -8.04 24.39
CA LEU A 202 -25.35 -8.29 23.38
C LEU A 202 -26.04 -9.64 23.56
N ASP A 203 -25.33 -10.63 24.08
CA ASP A 203 -25.84 -11.97 24.32
C ASP A 203 -25.59 -12.36 25.79
N PRO A 204 -26.56 -12.08 26.69
CA PRO A 204 -26.47 -12.48 28.08
C PRO A 204 -26.42 -14.00 28.26
N GLU A 205 -26.90 -14.79 27.29
CA GLU A 205 -26.86 -16.25 27.36
C GLU A 205 -25.42 -16.77 27.24
N LEU A 206 -24.54 -16.05 26.56
CA LEU A 206 -23.09 -16.29 26.58
C LEU A 206 -22.51 -16.16 28.00
N LYS A 207 -23.10 -15.31 28.86
CA LYS A 207 -22.72 -15.18 30.28
C LYS A 207 -23.34 -16.28 31.15
N SER A 208 -24.53 -16.76 30.77
CA SER A 208 -25.27 -17.81 31.48
C SER A 208 -24.99 -19.22 30.98
N ARG A 209 -24.09 -19.40 30.01
CA ARG A 209 -23.31 -20.63 29.87
C ARG A 209 -22.13 -20.48 30.85
N PRO A 210 -22.30 -20.75 32.17
CA PRO A 210 -21.14 -20.90 33.03
C PRO A 210 -20.28 -21.90 32.31
N SER A 211 -19.02 -21.54 32.02
CA SER A 211 -18.00 -22.39 31.42
C SER A 211 -18.37 -23.82 31.74
N GLN A 212 -19.01 -24.50 30.79
CA GLN A 212 -19.77 -25.72 31.09
C GLN A 212 -18.72 -26.79 31.19
N THR A 213 -17.97 -26.73 32.28
CA THR A 213 -16.59 -27.17 32.40
C THR A 213 -15.88 -27.02 31.05
N ILE A 214 -15.26 -25.86 30.76
CA ILE A 214 -13.94 -26.01 30.12
C ILE A 214 -13.27 -26.91 31.14
N PRO A 215 -13.09 -28.22 30.87
CA PRO A 215 -12.44 -29.03 31.87
C PRO A 215 -11.12 -28.29 32.10
N GLU A 216 -10.62 -28.26 33.33
CA GLU A 216 -9.21 -27.92 33.55
C GLU A 216 -8.36 -29.00 32.86
N VAL A 217 -8.49 -29.13 31.55
CA VAL A 217 -7.51 -29.70 30.68
C VAL A 217 -6.44 -28.63 30.69
N PRO A 218 -5.30 -28.88 31.37
CA PRO A 218 -4.19 -27.96 31.27
C PRO A 218 -3.93 -27.69 29.78
N PRO A 219 -3.64 -26.44 29.39
CA PRO A 219 -3.36 -26.12 28.02
C PRO A 219 -2.31 -27.12 27.52
N PRO A 220 -2.54 -27.79 26.37
CA PRO A 220 -1.57 -28.75 25.88
C PRO A 220 -0.21 -28.07 25.78
N ASN A 221 0.85 -28.76 26.21
CA ASN A 221 2.23 -28.25 26.20
C ASN A 221 2.69 -27.72 24.82
N ARG A 222 1.93 -28.04 23.77
CA ARG A 222 2.13 -27.52 22.43
C ARG A 222 0.78 -27.18 21.80
N GLN A 223 0.57 -25.90 21.48
CA GLN A 223 -0.55 -25.51 20.65
C GLN A 223 -0.35 -26.10 19.24
N PRO A 224 -1.38 -26.74 18.65
CA PRO A 224 -1.30 -27.16 17.26
C PRO A 224 -1.09 -25.94 16.38
N SER A 225 -0.31 -26.09 15.31
CA SER A 225 -0.13 -24.99 14.34
C SER A 225 -1.50 -24.50 13.83
N ALA A 226 -1.62 -23.20 13.57
CA ALA A 226 -2.87 -22.63 13.05
C ALA A 226 -3.38 -23.35 11.78
N TYR A 227 -2.44 -23.83 10.95
CA TYR A 227 -2.72 -24.64 9.76
C TYR A 227 -3.40 -25.99 10.07
N SER A 228 -2.96 -26.68 11.12
CA SER A 228 -3.57 -27.93 11.57
C SER A 228 -4.89 -27.71 12.30
N GLY A 229 -5.00 -26.62 13.06
CA GLY A 229 -6.17 -26.32 13.90
C GLY A 229 -7.39 -25.82 13.12
N ASN A 230 -7.19 -25.05 12.05
CA ASN A 230 -8.29 -24.41 11.33
C ASN A 230 -8.29 -24.74 9.83
N LYS A 231 -9.36 -25.39 9.36
CA LYS A 231 -9.53 -25.77 7.93
C LYS A 231 -9.60 -24.53 7.02
N GLU A 232 -10.11 -23.41 7.51
CA GLU A 232 -10.27 -22.19 6.72
C GLU A 232 -8.94 -21.51 6.40
N ILE A 233 -7.97 -21.60 7.32
CA ILE A 233 -6.59 -21.14 7.08
C ILE A 233 -5.98 -21.95 5.93
N ARG A 234 -6.28 -23.24 5.86
CA ARG A 234 -5.85 -24.12 4.76
C ARG A 234 -6.40 -23.65 3.43
N HIS A 235 -7.71 -23.36 3.36
CA HIS A 235 -8.33 -22.82 2.14
C HIS A 235 -7.72 -21.49 1.73
N THR A 236 -7.43 -20.60 2.69
CA THR A 236 -6.78 -19.30 2.43
C THR A 236 -5.40 -19.49 1.81
N ILE A 237 -4.59 -20.39 2.37
CA ILE A 237 -3.25 -20.67 1.85
C ILE A 237 -3.34 -21.28 0.44
N TRP A 238 -4.26 -22.23 0.21
CA TRP A 238 -4.47 -22.80 -1.12
C TRP A 238 -4.95 -21.75 -2.13
N ALA A 239 -5.86 -20.86 -1.74
CA ALA A 239 -6.32 -19.75 -2.59
C ALA A 239 -5.16 -18.79 -2.92
N LEU A 240 -4.30 -18.48 -1.94
CA LEU A 240 -3.11 -17.66 -2.17
C LEU A 240 -2.16 -18.30 -3.19
N TRP A 241 -1.84 -19.59 -3.03
CA TRP A 241 -1.01 -20.32 -3.98
C TRP A 241 -1.64 -20.40 -5.36
N PHE A 242 -2.95 -20.57 -5.43
CA PHE A 242 -3.70 -20.54 -6.68
C PHE A 242 -3.58 -19.17 -7.37
N CYS A 243 -3.68 -18.06 -6.63
CA CYS A 243 -3.45 -16.72 -7.16
C CYS A 243 -2.01 -16.53 -7.69
N VAL A 244 -1.01 -17.09 -7.01
CA VAL A 244 0.39 -17.07 -7.49
C VAL A 244 0.52 -17.82 -8.82
N LEU A 245 -0.05 -19.02 -8.93
CA LEU A 245 -0.06 -19.79 -10.18
C LEU A 245 -0.78 -19.04 -11.31
N LEU A 246 -1.93 -18.44 -11.02
CA LEU A 246 -2.68 -17.66 -12.01
C LEU A 246 -1.88 -16.44 -12.49
N SER A 247 -1.18 -15.77 -11.58
CA SER A 247 -0.30 -14.64 -11.89
C SER A 247 0.88 -15.08 -12.78
N LEU A 248 1.47 -16.25 -12.49
CA LEU A 248 2.52 -16.83 -13.31
C LEU A 248 2.03 -17.18 -14.73
N ILE A 249 0.85 -17.80 -14.84
CA ILE A 249 0.25 -18.11 -16.14
C ILE A 249 -0.01 -16.84 -16.94
N TRP A 250 -0.53 -15.80 -16.30
CA TRP A 250 -0.76 -14.51 -16.93
C TRP A 250 0.53 -13.86 -17.45
N PHE A 251 1.58 -13.86 -16.62
CA PHE A 251 2.90 -13.37 -17.01
C PHE A 251 3.47 -14.12 -18.21
N LEU A 252 3.42 -15.45 -18.19
CA LEU A 252 3.88 -16.28 -19.31
C LEU A 252 3.07 -16.03 -20.58
N SER A 253 1.76 -15.77 -20.44
CA SER A 253 0.88 -15.42 -21.57
C SER A 253 1.27 -14.06 -22.18
N LEU A 254 1.55 -13.06 -21.36
CA LEU A 254 2.04 -11.76 -21.83
C LEU A 254 3.40 -11.89 -22.54
N LEU A 255 4.32 -12.68 -21.97
CA LEU A 255 5.63 -12.93 -22.57
C LEU A 255 5.48 -13.61 -23.95
N ALA A 256 4.62 -14.61 -24.06
CA ALA A 256 4.34 -15.28 -25.33
C ALA A 256 3.75 -14.32 -26.38
N LEU A 257 2.84 -13.42 -25.98
CA LEU A 257 2.28 -12.39 -26.87
C LEU A 257 3.34 -11.41 -27.37
N ILE A 258 4.25 -10.98 -26.49
CA ILE A 258 5.36 -10.09 -26.86
C ILE A 258 6.27 -10.78 -27.89
N ILE A 259 6.72 -12.00 -27.61
CA ILE A 259 7.56 -12.78 -28.53
C ILE A 259 6.86 -13.01 -29.88
N HIS A 260 5.56 -13.30 -29.86
CA HIS A 260 4.79 -13.47 -31.08
C HIS A 260 4.71 -12.17 -31.91
N SER A 261 4.53 -11.02 -31.26
CA SER A 261 4.47 -9.72 -31.93
C SER A 261 5.79 -9.33 -32.60
N GLU A 262 6.94 -9.66 -32.00
CA GLU A 262 8.26 -9.42 -32.56
C GLU A 262 8.54 -10.30 -33.79
N ASN A 263 8.16 -11.57 -33.72
CA ASN A 263 8.30 -12.51 -34.83
C ASN A 263 7.41 -12.14 -36.03
N ALA A 264 6.18 -11.68 -35.76
CA ALA A 264 5.27 -11.19 -36.80
C ALA A 264 5.84 -9.95 -37.52
N SER A 265 6.41 -9.01 -36.76
CA SER A 265 7.04 -7.80 -37.30
C SER A 265 8.26 -8.12 -38.16
N SER A 266 9.09 -9.09 -37.74
CA SER A 266 10.26 -9.55 -38.49
C SER A 266 9.89 -10.17 -39.85
N SER A 267 8.76 -10.89 -39.91
CA SER A 267 8.30 -11.54 -41.14
C SER A 267 7.87 -10.54 -42.21
N GLN A 268 7.35 -9.38 -41.83
CA GLN A 268 6.86 -8.37 -42.77
C GLN A 268 8.01 -7.61 -43.47
N HIS A 269 9.15 -7.43 -42.80
CA HIS A 269 10.29 -6.72 -43.37
C HIS A 269 11.04 -7.51 -44.44
N HIS A 270 11.02 -8.85 -44.42
CA HIS A 270 11.66 -9.66 -45.46
C HIS A 270 10.88 -9.76 -46.78
N GLY A 271 9.60 -9.36 -46.83
CA GLY A 271 8.79 -9.38 -48.04
C GLY A 271 8.93 -8.15 -48.95
N ILE A 272 9.50 -7.04 -48.46
CA ILE A 272 9.47 -5.73 -49.15
C ILE A 272 10.86 -5.27 -49.62
N THR A 273 11.95 -5.94 -49.25
CA THR A 273 13.33 -5.58 -49.63
C THR A 273 13.72 -5.84 -51.08
N SER A 274 12.79 -6.23 -51.97
CA SER A 274 13.11 -6.47 -53.40
C SER A 274 12.82 -5.28 -54.34
N ARG A 275 12.34 -4.12 -53.86
CA ARG A 275 12.09 -2.98 -54.76
C ARG A 275 12.38 -1.62 -54.12
N LYS A 276 13.48 -1.02 -54.58
CA LYS A 276 14.01 0.35 -54.34
C LYS A 276 15.15 0.46 -53.32
N THR A 277 16.32 0.08 -53.82
CA THR A 277 17.59 0.75 -53.54
C THR A 277 17.47 2.28 -53.73
N ASN A 278 18.20 3.02 -52.90
CA ASN A 278 18.47 4.47 -52.95
C ASN A 278 17.44 5.43 -52.34
N GLN A 279 17.22 5.33 -51.02
CA GLN A 279 17.14 6.55 -50.19
C GLN A 279 17.45 6.21 -48.73
N GLN A 280 18.73 6.37 -48.40
CA GLN A 280 19.31 6.14 -47.08
C GLN A 280 19.13 7.43 -46.26
N SER A 281 18.05 7.51 -45.49
CA SER A 281 17.88 8.51 -44.43
C SER A 281 18.09 7.81 -43.09
N SER A 282 19.22 8.10 -42.45
CA SER A 282 19.54 7.72 -41.08
C SER A 282 18.43 8.15 -40.11
N TYR A 283 17.81 7.18 -39.44
CA TYR A 283 17.19 7.41 -38.13
C TYR A 283 17.73 6.34 -37.18
N PRO A 284 18.60 6.68 -36.21
CA PRO A 284 18.95 5.80 -35.12
C PRO A 284 17.89 5.94 -34.03
N GLY A 285 16.79 5.19 -34.14
CA GLY A 285 15.77 5.08 -33.10
C GLY A 285 15.90 3.73 -32.41
N GLU A 286 16.88 3.57 -31.52
CA GLU A 286 16.88 2.45 -30.59
C GLU A 286 15.67 2.61 -29.67
N ILE A 287 14.67 1.74 -29.83
CA ILE A 287 13.55 1.63 -28.90
C ILE A 287 14.18 1.35 -27.53
N PRO A 288 14.04 2.26 -26.54
CA PRO A 288 14.63 2.03 -25.23
C PRO A 288 14.04 0.74 -24.68
N LYS A 289 14.91 -0.25 -24.46
CA LYS A 289 14.58 -1.51 -23.79
C LYS A 289 13.87 -1.15 -22.48
N THR A 290 12.54 -1.27 -22.51
CA THR A 290 11.64 -0.92 -21.42
C THR A 290 12.09 -1.67 -20.16
N ARG A 291 12.65 -0.94 -19.20
CA ARG A 291 13.03 -1.47 -17.88
C ARG A 291 11.79 -1.80 -17.05
N TYR A 292 11.00 -2.80 -17.42
CA TYR A 292 10.09 -3.47 -16.47
C TYR A 292 10.01 -4.95 -16.85
N PRO A 293 10.45 -5.87 -15.95
CA PRO A 293 9.55 -6.32 -14.88
C PRO A 293 10.23 -6.65 -13.53
N LEU A 294 11.32 -5.96 -13.15
CA LEU A 294 12.03 -6.25 -11.89
C LEU A 294 11.19 -5.97 -10.64
N THR A 295 10.24 -5.03 -10.69
CA THR A 295 9.33 -4.73 -9.57
C THR A 295 8.33 -5.87 -9.30
N SER A 296 7.87 -6.61 -10.32
CA SER A 296 6.95 -7.75 -10.11
C SER A 296 7.65 -8.99 -9.53
N SER A 297 8.95 -9.16 -9.85
CA SER A 297 9.76 -10.25 -9.31
C SER A 297 10.12 -10.00 -7.83
N PHE A 298 10.31 -8.74 -7.43
CA PHE A 298 10.60 -8.37 -6.05
C PHE A 298 9.42 -8.62 -5.10
N CYS A 299 8.18 -8.28 -5.51
CA CYS A 299 6.97 -8.63 -4.74
C CYS A 299 6.79 -10.15 -4.59
N SER A 300 7.19 -10.93 -5.60
CA SER A 300 7.13 -12.40 -5.53
C SER A 300 8.16 -12.98 -4.54
N VAL A 301 9.33 -12.34 -4.39
CA VAL A 301 10.36 -12.72 -3.41
C VAL A 301 9.95 -12.32 -1.98
N LEU A 302 9.35 -11.14 -1.79
CA LEU A 302 8.81 -10.73 -0.49
C LEU A 302 7.65 -11.63 -0.03
N MET A 303 6.84 -12.12 -0.96
CA MET A 303 5.78 -13.10 -0.68
C MET A 303 6.32 -14.50 -0.35
N ALA A 304 7.52 -14.85 -0.82
CA ALA A 304 8.21 -16.10 -0.49
C ALA A 304 8.96 -16.03 0.86
N TRP A 305 9.22 -14.83 1.37
CA TRP A 305 9.87 -14.61 2.66
C TRP A 305 8.88 -14.83 3.81
N ARG A 306 9.01 -15.97 4.51
CA ARG A 306 8.22 -16.27 5.71
C ARG A 306 8.67 -15.38 6.87
N PHE A 307 7.91 -14.33 7.17
CA PHE A 307 7.99 -13.70 8.49
C PHE A 307 7.58 -14.71 9.57
N LYS A 308 8.53 -15.13 10.40
CA LYS A 308 8.28 -15.86 11.65
C LYS A 308 8.09 -14.83 12.76
N GLY A 309 6.84 -14.51 13.09
CA GLY A 309 6.49 -13.64 14.22
C GLY A 309 4.99 -13.44 14.35
N GLU A 310 4.52 -13.20 15.57
CA GLU A 310 3.13 -12.82 15.85
C GLU A 310 2.96 -11.33 15.51
N MET A 311 2.29 -11.02 14.40
CA MET A 311 2.01 -9.64 14.00
C MET A 311 0.75 -9.12 14.69
N PRO A 312 0.76 -7.88 15.24
CA PRO A 312 -0.47 -7.24 15.73
C PRO A 312 -1.38 -6.87 14.54
N VAL A 313 -2.57 -7.45 14.53
CA VAL A 313 -3.46 -7.55 13.35
C VAL A 313 -4.28 -6.28 13.05
N ALA A 314 -4.03 -5.17 13.76
CA ALA A 314 -4.89 -3.99 13.64
C ALA A 314 -4.56 -3.08 12.43
N PHE A 315 -3.33 -3.13 11.88
CA PHE A 315 -2.87 -2.22 10.82
C PHE A 315 -2.00 -2.88 9.74
N GLY A 316 -2.23 -4.17 9.46
CA GLY A 316 -1.32 -4.98 8.62
C GLY A 316 -1.10 -4.53 7.16
N ARG A 317 -1.69 -3.43 6.68
CA ARG A 317 -1.41 -2.87 5.35
C ARG A 317 -0.85 -1.45 5.40
N LEU A 318 -1.37 -0.59 6.27
CA LEU A 318 -0.78 0.71 6.55
C LEU A 318 0.63 0.59 7.17
N GLN A 319 0.85 -0.43 8.01
CA GLN A 319 2.18 -0.76 8.55
C GLN A 319 3.15 -1.14 7.43
N ILE A 320 2.71 -1.97 6.46
CA ILE A 320 3.53 -2.32 5.29
C ILE A 320 3.87 -1.05 4.49
N PHE A 321 2.94 -0.11 4.36
CA PHE A 321 3.18 1.14 3.64
C PHE A 321 4.15 2.08 4.39
N VAL A 322 4.05 2.15 5.72
CA VAL A 322 5.01 2.88 6.57
C VAL A 322 6.39 2.24 6.49
N ASP A 323 6.46 0.91 6.55
CA ASP A 323 7.70 0.15 6.40
C ASP A 323 8.30 0.33 4.99
N GLU A 324 7.47 0.42 3.94
CA GLU A 324 7.91 0.68 2.57
C GLU A 324 8.44 2.11 2.39
N ILE A 325 7.75 3.13 2.91
CA ILE A 325 8.24 4.52 2.95
C ILE A 325 9.56 4.59 3.73
N GLN A 326 9.69 3.82 4.81
CA GLN A 326 10.87 3.76 5.65
C GLN A 326 12.07 3.12 4.91
N VAL A 327 11.84 2.06 4.12
CA VAL A 327 12.87 1.45 3.24
C VAL A 327 13.28 2.38 2.10
N TRP A 328 12.37 3.19 1.57
CA TRP A 328 12.70 4.20 0.56
C TRP A 328 13.56 5.34 1.12
N LEU A 329 13.36 5.71 2.39
CA LEU A 329 14.19 6.70 3.09
C LEU A 329 15.57 6.16 3.48
N GLU A 330 15.72 4.85 3.75
CA GLU A 330 17.02 4.23 4.08
C GLU A 330 18.06 4.26 2.95
N LYS A 331 17.65 4.50 1.70
CA LYS A 331 18.58 4.57 0.56
C LYS A 331 19.35 5.89 0.42
N GLY A 332 19.16 6.84 1.33
CA GLY A 332 19.95 8.06 1.40
C GLY A 332 19.79 8.75 2.74
N GLU A 333 20.79 8.58 3.61
CA GLU A 333 20.99 9.22 4.91
C GLU A 333 20.47 8.49 6.17
N ARG A 334 21.29 8.55 7.22
CA ARG A 334 21.07 7.91 8.52
C ARG A 334 20.01 8.70 9.30
N LEU A 335 19.00 8.02 9.86
CA LEU A 335 18.15 8.64 10.87
C LEU A 335 18.07 7.87 12.19
N ILE A 336 18.07 8.68 13.24
CA ILE A 336 18.07 8.37 14.67
C ILE A 336 16.63 8.12 15.11
N TRP A 337 16.42 7.09 15.93
CA TRP A 337 15.12 6.72 16.48
C TRP A 337 14.64 7.70 17.55
N TRP A 338 13.36 8.08 17.50
CA TRP A 338 12.63 8.68 18.62
C TRP A 338 11.51 7.75 19.04
N LEU A 339 11.61 7.16 20.23
CA LEU A 339 10.43 6.70 20.98
C LEU A 339 10.09 7.76 22.02
N ARG A 340 8.83 8.17 22.01
CA ARG A 340 8.23 9.10 22.97
C ARG A 340 7.94 8.33 24.27
N ASP A 341 8.63 8.68 25.35
CA ASP A 341 8.27 8.22 26.69
C ASP A 341 6.90 8.76 27.10
N ILE A 342 6.07 7.86 27.62
CA ILE A 342 4.90 8.19 28.43
C ILE A 342 5.36 8.14 29.88
N GLU A 343 5.25 9.25 30.58
CA GLU A 343 5.61 9.40 31.99
C GLU A 343 4.86 8.40 32.89
N GLY A 344 5.61 7.81 33.82
CA GLY A 344 5.08 7.46 35.13
C GLY A 344 4.89 5.98 35.44
N ALA A 345 5.97 5.28 35.82
CA ALA A 345 5.96 4.32 36.92
C ALA A 345 7.39 3.95 37.32
N GLU A 346 7.69 4.12 38.60
CA GLU A 346 8.93 3.70 39.25
C GLU A 346 9.22 2.21 39.03
N VAL A 347 10.44 1.87 38.61
CA VAL A 347 11.06 0.60 38.98
C VAL A 347 12.52 0.85 39.35
N SER A 348 12.80 0.67 40.63
CA SER A 348 14.14 0.70 41.21
C SER A 348 15.01 -0.45 40.71
N ALA A 349 16.26 -0.09 40.39
CA ALA A 349 17.51 -0.83 40.63
C ALA A 349 17.61 -2.31 40.22
N LEU A 350 18.38 -2.57 39.16
CA LEU A 350 19.59 -3.40 39.24
C LEU A 350 20.52 -3.04 38.06
N ALA A 351 21.43 -2.09 38.29
CA ALA A 351 22.48 -1.75 37.33
C ALA A 351 23.76 -2.51 37.70
N ASP A 352 24.17 -3.40 36.80
CA ASP A 352 25.52 -3.96 36.78
C ASP A 352 26.45 -2.94 36.10
N ARG A 353 27.65 -2.81 36.66
CA ARG A 353 28.71 -1.88 36.25
C ARG A 353 29.39 -2.41 34.98
N ASP A 354 29.59 -1.51 34.00
CA ASP A 354 30.71 -1.50 33.02
C ASP A 354 30.34 -1.08 31.58
N SER A 355 29.37 -0.19 31.38
CA SER A 355 29.33 0.59 30.14
C SER A 355 29.23 2.08 30.43
N GLY A 356 30.34 2.78 30.21
CA GLY A 356 30.41 4.23 30.25
C GLY A 356 29.57 4.82 29.11
N ILE A 357 28.29 5.04 29.37
CA ILE A 357 27.41 5.84 28.53
C ILE A 357 27.10 7.12 29.29
N THR A 358 27.66 8.23 28.83
CA THR A 358 27.32 9.56 29.35
C THR A 358 26.01 9.98 28.70
N LEU A 359 24.92 10.03 29.48
CA LEU A 359 23.64 10.58 29.04
C LEU A 359 23.78 12.10 28.92
N LEU A 360 23.73 12.63 27.70
CA LEU A 360 23.65 14.06 27.46
C LEU A 360 22.19 14.52 27.54
N ASN A 361 21.95 15.59 28.29
CA ASN A 361 20.63 16.19 28.42
C ASN A 361 20.22 16.83 27.08
N GLY A 362 18.94 16.73 26.71
CA GLY A 362 18.43 17.14 25.38
C GLY A 362 18.68 18.62 25.04
N SER A 363 18.84 19.48 26.05
CA SER A 363 19.18 20.89 25.85
C SER A 363 20.63 21.11 25.35
N GLU A 364 21.55 20.21 25.70
CA GLU A 364 22.97 20.32 25.34
C GLU A 364 23.24 19.83 23.91
N VAL A 365 22.40 18.90 23.43
CA VAL A 365 22.41 18.42 22.04
C VAL A 365 21.89 19.50 21.09
N TYR A 366 20.89 20.28 21.50
CA TYR A 366 20.30 21.35 20.70
C TYR A 366 21.30 22.49 20.42
N GLU A 367 22.06 22.95 21.43
CA GLU A 367 23.06 24.01 21.25
C GLU A 367 24.24 23.56 20.37
N LYS A 368 24.69 22.29 20.50
CA LYS A 368 25.74 21.75 19.61
C LYS A 368 25.30 21.61 18.15
N LEU A 369 24.01 21.32 17.92
CA LEU A 369 23.45 21.26 16.57
C LEU A 369 23.29 22.65 15.94
N LYS A 370 22.94 23.64 16.75
CA LYS A 370 22.85 25.04 16.33
C LYS A 370 24.23 25.58 15.91
N ASP A 371 25.28 25.26 16.64
CA ASP A 371 26.65 25.64 16.29
C ASP A 371 27.12 24.98 14.98
N ALA A 372 26.80 23.70 14.77
CA ALA A 372 27.17 22.97 13.56
C ALA A 372 26.49 23.51 12.28
N VAL A 373 25.22 23.91 12.38
CA VAL A 373 24.48 24.51 11.25
C VAL A 373 24.99 25.91 10.93
N THR A 374 25.48 26.65 11.94
CA THR A 374 26.00 28.02 11.75
C THR A 374 27.36 28.02 11.03
N VAL A 375 28.15 26.95 11.17
CA VAL A 375 29.42 26.77 10.44
C VAL A 375 29.15 26.44 8.97
N TRP A 376 28.12 25.64 8.68
CA TRP A 376 27.84 25.19 7.31
C TRP A 376 27.30 26.30 6.39
N VAL A 377 26.59 27.29 6.94
CA VAL A 377 26.05 28.44 6.18
C VAL A 377 27.13 29.48 5.85
N ARG A 378 28.31 29.43 6.49
CA ARG A 378 29.37 30.44 6.31
C ARG A 378 30.41 30.08 5.23
N ASP A 379 30.41 28.85 4.73
CA ASP A 379 31.45 28.34 3.81
C ASP A 379 30.98 28.18 2.34
N VAL A 380 29.93 28.89 1.90
CA VAL A 380 29.59 28.98 0.47
C VAL A 380 30.38 30.15 -0.14
N PRO A 381 31.36 29.91 -1.03
CA PRO A 381 32.14 30.99 -1.63
C PRO A 381 31.32 31.66 -2.74
N GLU A 382 30.86 32.89 -2.49
CA GLU A 382 30.54 33.85 -3.55
C GLU A 382 31.87 34.42 -4.08
N ASP A 383 32.30 33.98 -5.27
CA ASP A 383 32.95 34.79 -6.31
C ASP A 383 33.78 33.92 -7.28
N SER A 384 33.44 33.97 -8.57
CA SER A 384 34.44 34.21 -9.63
C SER A 384 33.77 34.56 -10.96
N ALA A 385 33.83 35.85 -11.22
CA ALA A 385 33.75 36.58 -12.48
C ALA A 385 33.95 35.79 -13.79
N THR A 386 33.04 36.04 -14.74
CA THR A 386 33.19 35.84 -16.18
C THR A 386 34.30 36.72 -16.78
N PRO A 387 35.21 36.18 -17.61
CA PRO A 387 35.89 36.94 -18.65
C PRO A 387 35.26 36.66 -20.04
N GLY A 388 35.19 37.71 -20.86
CA GLY A 388 34.61 37.70 -22.21
C GLY A 388 35.39 36.85 -23.23
N PRO A 389 34.91 36.81 -24.49
CA PRO A 389 35.38 35.86 -25.48
C PRO A 389 36.63 36.38 -26.21
N PRO A 390 37.56 35.49 -26.60
CA PRO A 390 38.49 35.78 -27.67
C PRO A 390 38.12 35.06 -28.97
N GLU A 391 38.53 35.72 -30.05
CA GLU A 391 38.37 35.36 -31.45
C GLU A 391 38.99 34.02 -31.86
N GLU A 392 38.34 33.42 -32.85
CA GLU A 392 38.80 32.59 -33.95
C GLU A 392 40.33 32.38 -34.13
N SER A 393 40.79 31.12 -34.13
CA SER A 393 41.75 30.62 -35.14
C SER A 393 41.96 29.10 -35.05
N GLN A 394 42.14 28.51 -36.23
CA GLN A 394 42.40 27.10 -36.53
C GLN A 394 43.75 26.61 -35.96
N SER A 395 43.82 25.35 -35.51
CA SER A 395 44.79 24.36 -36.02
C SER A 395 44.79 23.06 -35.20
N THR A 396 44.89 21.97 -35.96
CA THR A 396 45.16 20.58 -35.55
C THR A 396 46.42 20.44 -34.69
N HIS A 397 46.34 19.69 -33.58
CA HIS A 397 47.41 18.79 -33.15
C HIS A 397 46.90 17.67 -32.22
N THR A 398 47.22 16.45 -32.61
CA THR A 398 47.08 15.19 -31.87
C THR A 398 48.01 15.16 -30.66
N VAL A 399 47.48 14.92 -29.45
CA VAL A 399 48.25 14.42 -28.30
C VAL A 399 47.41 13.39 -27.55
N ALA A 400 47.97 12.20 -27.41
CA ALA A 400 47.40 11.06 -26.70
C ALA A 400 47.45 11.26 -25.19
N TYR A 401 46.34 10.96 -24.50
CA TYR A 401 46.35 10.71 -23.06
C TYR A 401 45.72 9.35 -22.75
N PHE A 402 46.49 8.56 -22.01
CA PHE A 402 46.13 7.28 -21.39
C PHE A 402 44.84 7.45 -20.56
N HIS A 403 43.78 6.73 -20.93
CA HIS A 403 42.67 6.46 -20.03
C HIS A 403 42.83 5.05 -19.44
N ALA A 404 43.05 5.00 -18.13
CA ALA A 404 43.04 3.77 -17.36
C ALA A 404 41.61 3.20 -17.30
N ASN A 405 41.47 2.02 -17.88
CA ASN A 405 40.33 1.11 -17.79
C ASN A 405 40.05 0.73 -16.33
N TRP A 406 38.85 1.02 -15.80
CA TRP A 406 38.28 0.29 -14.67
C TRP A 406 36.78 0.09 -14.89
N SER A 407 36.41 -1.07 -15.44
CA SER A 407 35.07 -1.65 -15.37
C SER A 407 34.92 -2.45 -14.08
N PRO A 408 33.79 -2.38 -13.37
CA PRO A 408 33.37 -3.45 -12.48
C PRO A 408 32.09 -4.08 -13.03
N GLN A 409 32.25 -5.16 -13.80
CA GLN A 409 31.26 -6.22 -13.91
C GLN A 409 31.73 -7.41 -13.06
N HIS A 410 30.76 -8.09 -12.44
CA HIS A 410 30.82 -9.33 -11.66
C HIS A 410 31.06 -9.22 -10.14
N TRP A 411 30.50 -10.21 -9.43
CA TRP A 411 30.28 -10.41 -7.98
C TRP A 411 28.94 -9.80 -7.51
N LEU A 412 27.88 -10.55 -7.15
CA LEU A 412 27.77 -11.88 -6.52
C LEU A 412 26.51 -12.66 -6.96
N LEU A 413 26.68 -13.98 -6.92
CA LEU A 413 25.68 -15.05 -6.86
C LEU A 413 24.68 -14.89 -5.71
#